data_AF-A0A534ZGE4-F1
#
_entry.id   AF-A0A534ZGE4-F1
#
_cell.length_a   1.000
_cell.length_b   1.000
_cell.length_c   1.000
_cell.angle_alpha   90.00
_cell.angle_beta   90.00
_cell.angle_gamma   90.00
#
_symmetry.space_group_name_H-M   'P 1'
#
loop_
_entity.id
_entity.type
_entity.pdbx_description
1 polymer ?
#
loop_
_entity_poly.entity_id
_entity_poly.type
_entity_poly.pdbx_seq_one_letter_code
_entity_poly.pdbx_strand_id
1 'polypeptide(L)'
;VRVITPGTILEEESLEPGAPSLLAALAAEGDRFGIAAIDFATGAFRATEVRGWDLARDELERLAPRELLLAPDLPPPVDAACREGRPWAAAVLPEPVPLEGDLPRLAARAAGGALAYVDAAYRRRPAHLRPPEAYAPAGFLQLDAATRRNLELLQTLGGERRGSLLWVLDQTATPMGARRVREWLLYPLLEPAAIGRRLDAVEALAERVELREALRAALGGIGDLERLAGRIGARSAGPRDVAHVAVALGRVAEARAALAGARTELLATLAGALDPLPEIAAAIAATLVDAPPPHTRLPGFIRAGRDREVDELRGTAHDARGWLARFEAAERARTGIGSLKVRHNKVFGYYVEVTRPNLPLVPPDYERRQTLVGAERFVTPTLREHEARVLGAEERLRALEVHLFEALLDTVAARQPTLARTADALATLDALASLAEVAHRRGYVRPAITRAPTLDIRTGRHPVVEAVAGGGFVPNDARL
;
A
#
# COMPACT_ATOMS: atom_id res chain seq x y z
N VAL A 1 13.48 -6.82 -15.99
CA VAL A 1 12.15 -6.36 -16.48
C VAL A 1 11.10 -7.19 -15.77
N ARG A 2 10.27 -6.55 -14.93
CA ARG A 2 9.12 -7.11 -14.19
C ARG A 2 7.91 -7.04 -15.10
N VAL A 3 7.05 -8.06 -15.11
CA VAL A 3 5.74 -8.00 -15.77
C VAL A 3 4.72 -7.57 -14.72
N ILE A 4 4.04 -6.45 -14.95
CA ILE A 4 2.96 -5.98 -14.08
C ILE A 4 1.65 -6.50 -14.66
N THR A 5 0.88 -7.22 -13.86
CA THR A 5 -0.42 -7.78 -14.21
C THR A 5 -1.50 -7.18 -13.31
N PRO A 6 -2.80 -7.24 -13.69
CA PRO A 6 -3.86 -6.65 -12.87
C PRO A 6 -3.91 -7.18 -11.42
N GLY A 7 -3.53 -8.44 -11.18
CA GLY A 7 -3.50 -9.05 -9.86
C GLY A 7 -2.20 -8.83 -9.07
N THR A 8 -1.17 -8.20 -9.65
CA THR A 8 0.16 -8.05 -9.02
C THR A 8 0.62 -6.59 -8.91
N ILE A 9 -0.32 -5.65 -8.92
CA ILE A 9 -0.07 -4.21 -8.77
C ILE A 9 0.29 -3.89 -7.30
N LEU A 10 1.31 -3.04 -7.12
CA LEU A 10 1.71 -2.51 -5.80
C LEU A 10 1.53 -1.00 -5.69
N GLU A 11 1.46 -0.33 -6.85
CA GLU A 11 1.44 1.11 -6.99
C GLU A 11 0.08 1.67 -6.49
N GLU A 12 0.12 2.46 -5.42
CA GLU A 12 -1.07 2.92 -4.68
C GLU A 12 -2.06 3.70 -5.56
N GLU A 13 -1.57 4.45 -6.55
CA GLU A 13 -2.36 5.21 -7.52
C GLU A 13 -3.28 4.33 -8.38
N SER A 14 -2.95 3.05 -8.51
CA SER A 14 -3.71 2.07 -9.30
C SER A 14 -4.64 1.21 -8.44
N LEU A 15 -4.68 1.44 -7.11
CA LEU A 15 -5.41 0.63 -6.16
C LEU A 15 -6.55 1.42 -5.52
N GLU A 16 -7.72 0.81 -5.43
CA GLU A 16 -8.80 1.36 -4.61
C GLU A 16 -8.41 1.24 -3.12
N PRO A 17 -8.46 2.33 -2.33
CA PRO A 17 -8.02 2.28 -0.93
C PRO A 17 -8.83 1.30 -0.07
N GLY A 18 -10.17 1.31 -0.20
CA GLY A 18 -11.08 0.52 0.63
C GLY A 18 -11.39 -0.89 0.11
N ALA A 19 -10.71 -1.37 -0.94
CA ALA A 19 -10.94 -2.68 -1.53
C ALA A 19 -9.62 -3.47 -1.69
N PRO A 20 -9.63 -4.79 -1.51
CA PRO A 20 -8.46 -5.61 -1.80
C PRO A 20 -8.21 -5.67 -3.32
N SER A 21 -6.97 -5.96 -3.70
CA SER A 21 -6.59 -6.23 -5.09
C SER A 21 -6.05 -7.64 -5.19
N LEU A 22 -6.92 -8.58 -5.56
CA LEU A 22 -6.62 -10.00 -5.47
C LEU A 22 -6.20 -10.59 -6.81
N LEU A 23 -5.12 -11.38 -6.78
CA LEU A 23 -4.85 -12.44 -7.73
C LEU A 23 -5.47 -13.73 -7.17
N ALA A 24 -6.40 -14.34 -7.90
CA ALA A 24 -6.98 -15.62 -7.54
C ALA A 24 -6.52 -16.73 -8.48
N ALA A 25 -6.59 -17.97 -8.03
CA ALA A 25 -6.35 -19.17 -8.81
C ALA A 25 -7.45 -20.20 -8.58
N LEU A 26 -7.84 -20.89 -9.64
CA LEU A 26 -8.84 -21.95 -9.64
C LEU A 26 -8.25 -23.23 -10.24
N ALA A 27 -8.31 -24.32 -9.48
CA ALA A 27 -8.04 -25.67 -9.93
C ALA A 27 -9.25 -26.56 -9.65
N ALA A 28 -9.43 -27.63 -10.43
CA ALA A 28 -10.54 -28.56 -10.22
C ALA A 28 -10.10 -30.02 -10.43
N GLU A 29 -10.83 -30.93 -9.79
CA GLU A 29 -10.78 -32.36 -10.07
C GLU A 29 -12.14 -32.98 -9.73
N GLY A 30 -12.84 -33.50 -10.74
CA GLY A 30 -14.20 -33.99 -10.59
C GLY A 30 -15.16 -32.89 -10.14
N ASP A 31 -15.84 -33.09 -9.00
CA ASP A 31 -16.78 -32.13 -8.41
C ASP A 31 -16.13 -31.19 -7.37
N ARG A 32 -14.80 -31.25 -7.20
CA ARG A 32 -14.07 -30.45 -6.20
C ARG A 32 -13.28 -29.33 -6.86
N PHE A 33 -13.20 -28.20 -6.15
CA PHE A 33 -12.55 -26.99 -6.62
C PHE A 33 -11.61 -26.46 -5.54
N GLY A 34 -10.36 -26.23 -5.93
CA GLY A 34 -9.38 -25.52 -5.13
C GLY A 34 -9.33 -24.06 -5.54
N ILE A 35 -9.44 -23.15 -4.57
CA ILE A 35 -9.35 -21.71 -4.79
C ILE A 35 -8.22 -21.17 -3.92
N ALA A 36 -7.37 -20.35 -4.52
CA ALA A 36 -6.37 -19.59 -3.78
C ALA A 36 -6.50 -18.10 -4.12
N ALA A 37 -6.21 -17.23 -3.17
CA ALA A 37 -6.28 -15.78 -3.35
C ALA A 37 -5.10 -15.10 -2.64
N ILE A 38 -4.35 -14.31 -3.40
CA ILE A 38 -3.23 -13.49 -2.95
C ILE A 38 -3.67 -12.03 -3.03
N ASP A 39 -3.70 -11.34 -1.89
CA ASP A 39 -3.66 -9.88 -1.89
C ASP A 39 -2.19 -9.46 -2.03
N PHE A 40 -1.79 -9.11 -3.25
CA PHE A 40 -0.39 -8.89 -3.56
C PHE A 40 0.18 -7.65 -2.84
N ALA A 41 -0.66 -6.65 -2.57
CA ALA A 41 -0.25 -5.41 -1.92
C ALA A 41 0.03 -5.59 -0.43
N THR A 42 -0.66 -6.52 0.24
CA THR A 42 -0.51 -6.78 1.68
C THR A 42 0.32 -8.05 1.97
N GLY A 43 0.47 -8.93 0.99
CA GLY A 43 1.08 -10.24 1.14
C GLY A 43 0.19 -11.28 1.82
N ALA A 44 -1.10 -10.97 2.03
CA ALA A 44 -2.07 -11.94 2.51
C ALA A 44 -2.29 -13.05 1.48
N PHE A 45 -2.27 -14.29 1.93
CA PHE A 45 -2.45 -15.45 1.07
C PHE A 45 -3.38 -16.45 1.76
N ARG A 46 -4.49 -16.79 1.11
CA ARG A 46 -5.46 -17.76 1.62
C ARG A 46 -5.84 -18.78 0.56
N ALA A 47 -6.17 -19.99 0.99
CA ALA A 47 -6.62 -21.05 0.10
C ALA A 47 -7.74 -21.90 0.73
N THR A 48 -8.61 -22.44 -0.11
CA THR A 48 -9.74 -23.30 0.30
C THR A 48 -9.99 -24.37 -0.75
N GLU A 49 -10.61 -25.47 -0.33
CA GLU A 49 -11.21 -26.48 -1.20
C GLU A 49 -12.70 -26.56 -0.90
N VAL A 50 -13.53 -26.54 -1.95
CA VAL A 50 -14.99 -26.66 -1.86
C VAL A 50 -15.49 -27.74 -2.80
N ARG A 51 -16.67 -28.28 -2.50
CA ARG A 51 -17.34 -29.30 -3.30
C ARG A 51 -18.55 -28.69 -4.01
N GLY A 52 -18.58 -28.79 -5.34
CA GLY A 52 -19.63 -28.23 -6.19
C GLY A 52 -19.26 -26.87 -6.79
N TRP A 53 -19.62 -26.69 -8.06
CA TRP A 53 -19.31 -25.47 -8.82
C TRP A 53 -20.02 -24.24 -8.26
N ASP A 54 -21.25 -24.37 -7.76
CA ASP A 54 -21.99 -23.22 -7.24
C ASP A 54 -21.28 -22.56 -6.05
N LEU A 55 -20.77 -23.35 -5.11
CA LEU A 55 -19.98 -22.84 -3.97
C LEU A 55 -18.66 -22.21 -4.43
N ALA A 56 -17.99 -22.81 -5.42
CA ALA A 56 -16.77 -22.26 -5.98
C ALA A 56 -17.01 -20.91 -6.68
N ARG A 57 -18.08 -20.84 -7.48
CA ARG A 57 -18.52 -19.61 -8.17
C ARG A 57 -18.88 -18.52 -7.17
N ASP A 58 -19.69 -18.84 -6.16
CA ASP A 58 -20.11 -17.88 -5.14
C ASP A 58 -18.92 -17.31 -4.37
N GLU A 59 -17.88 -18.12 -4.14
CA GLU A 59 -16.64 -17.67 -3.50
C GLU A 59 -15.79 -16.81 -4.44
N LEU A 60 -15.63 -17.17 -5.72
CA LEU A 60 -14.95 -16.33 -6.71
C LEU A 60 -15.62 -14.95 -6.84
N GLU A 61 -16.96 -14.91 -6.86
CA GLU A 61 -17.73 -13.68 -6.89
C GLU A 61 -17.63 -12.88 -5.59
N ARG A 62 -17.42 -13.56 -4.44
CA ARG A 62 -17.19 -12.92 -3.13
C ARG A 62 -15.82 -12.26 -3.09
N LEU A 63 -14.80 -12.99 -3.55
CA LEU A 63 -13.43 -12.53 -3.66
C LEU A 63 -13.31 -11.37 -4.64
N ALA A 64 -14.04 -11.42 -5.76
CA ALA A 64 -14.01 -10.44 -6.84
C ALA A 64 -12.56 -10.08 -7.25
N PRO A 65 -11.75 -11.07 -7.70
CA PRO A 65 -10.36 -10.84 -8.03
C PRO A 65 -10.21 -9.82 -9.17
N ARG A 66 -9.02 -9.20 -9.27
CA ARG A 66 -8.65 -8.41 -10.46
C ARG A 66 -8.16 -9.33 -11.58
N GLU A 67 -7.58 -10.47 -11.20
CA GLU A 67 -7.04 -11.47 -12.10
C GLU A 67 -7.30 -12.88 -11.56
N LEU A 68 -7.79 -13.77 -12.42
CA LEU A 68 -8.10 -15.16 -12.11
C LEU A 68 -7.25 -16.09 -12.99
N LEU A 69 -6.43 -16.92 -12.34
CA LEU A 69 -5.63 -17.96 -12.96
C LEU A 69 -6.43 -19.25 -13.04
N LEU A 70 -6.54 -19.81 -14.24
CA LEU A 70 -7.39 -20.95 -14.55
C LEU A 70 -6.52 -22.16 -14.90
N ALA A 71 -6.69 -23.26 -14.15
CA ALA A 71 -6.02 -24.52 -14.46
C ALA A 71 -6.38 -25.00 -15.87
N PRO A 72 -5.41 -25.52 -16.65
CA PRO A 72 -5.63 -25.88 -18.06
C PRO A 72 -6.60 -27.05 -18.25
N ASP A 73 -6.82 -27.84 -17.20
CA ASP A 73 -7.68 -29.02 -17.14
C ASP A 73 -9.05 -28.75 -16.48
N LEU A 74 -9.46 -27.49 -16.36
CA LEU A 74 -10.80 -27.15 -15.87
C LEU A 74 -11.90 -27.74 -16.78
N PRO A 75 -13.04 -28.18 -16.21
CA PRO A 75 -14.18 -28.59 -17.01
C PRO A 75 -14.60 -27.46 -17.99
N PRO A 76 -14.87 -27.75 -19.28
CA PRO A 76 -15.17 -26.69 -20.26
C PRO A 76 -16.30 -25.73 -19.86
N PRO A 77 -17.42 -26.19 -19.25
CA PRO A 77 -18.46 -25.27 -18.77
C PRO A 77 -17.97 -24.32 -17.66
N VAL A 78 -17.04 -24.77 -16.82
CA VAL A 78 -16.45 -23.97 -15.74
C VAL A 78 -15.48 -22.94 -16.30
N ASP A 79 -14.60 -23.34 -17.24
CA ASP A 79 -13.66 -22.40 -17.88
C ASP A 79 -14.41 -21.29 -18.63
N ALA A 80 -15.43 -21.64 -19.42
CA ALA A 80 -16.28 -20.65 -20.10
C ALA A 80 -16.96 -19.69 -19.11
N ALA A 81 -17.55 -20.22 -18.04
CA ALA A 81 -18.19 -19.42 -16.99
C ALA A 81 -17.22 -18.51 -16.21
N CYS A 82 -15.92 -18.80 -16.22
CA CYS A 82 -14.90 -17.95 -15.60
C CYS A 82 -14.38 -16.84 -16.54
N ARG A 83 -14.61 -16.94 -17.85
CA ARG A 83 -14.11 -15.99 -18.85
C ARG A 83 -15.20 -15.04 -19.36
N GLU A 84 -16.40 -15.56 -19.61
CA GLU A 84 -17.45 -14.81 -20.29
C GLU A 84 -18.14 -13.80 -19.36
N GLY A 85 -18.12 -12.52 -19.76
CA GLY A 85 -18.84 -11.45 -19.06
C GLY A 85 -18.38 -11.23 -17.61
N ARG A 86 -17.13 -11.57 -17.28
CA ARG A 86 -16.56 -11.42 -15.94
C ARG A 86 -15.75 -10.13 -15.80
N PRO A 87 -15.73 -9.52 -14.60
CA PRO A 87 -15.02 -8.26 -14.35
C PRO A 87 -13.51 -8.43 -14.12
N TRP A 88 -13.01 -9.67 -14.08
CA TRP A 88 -11.61 -10.00 -13.86
C TRP A 88 -10.89 -10.38 -15.15
N ALA A 89 -9.59 -10.11 -15.21
CA ALA A 89 -8.73 -10.67 -16.24
C ALA A 89 -8.56 -12.18 -16.01
N ALA A 90 -8.50 -12.98 -17.07
CA ALA A 90 -8.26 -14.42 -16.97
C ALA A 90 -6.90 -14.79 -17.59
N ALA A 91 -6.11 -15.60 -16.88
CA ALA A 91 -4.85 -16.14 -17.37
C ALA A 91 -4.71 -17.63 -17.05
N VAL A 92 -3.70 -18.29 -17.61
CA VAL A 92 -3.46 -19.72 -17.38
C VAL A 92 -2.73 -19.90 -16.05
N LEU A 93 -3.19 -20.84 -15.23
CA LEU A 93 -2.49 -21.26 -14.02
C LEU A 93 -1.27 -22.12 -14.42
N PRO A 94 -0.04 -21.72 -14.07
CA PRO A 94 1.14 -22.52 -14.36
C PRO A 94 1.23 -23.75 -13.46
N GLU A 95 2.19 -24.63 -13.77
CA GLU A 95 2.50 -25.80 -12.94
C GLU A 95 2.82 -25.38 -11.49
N PRO A 96 2.20 -26.01 -10.49
CA PRO A 96 2.31 -25.58 -9.11
C PRO A 96 3.70 -25.87 -8.54
N VAL A 97 4.25 -24.89 -7.82
CA VAL A 97 5.42 -25.13 -6.96
C VAL A 97 4.99 -25.81 -5.66
N PRO A 98 5.85 -26.64 -5.04
CA PRO A 98 5.59 -27.19 -3.71
C PRO A 98 5.35 -26.09 -2.67
N LEU A 99 4.41 -26.36 -1.77
CA LEU A 99 4.07 -25.49 -0.65
C LEU A 99 4.39 -26.17 0.68
N GLU A 100 4.82 -25.37 1.64
CA GLU A 100 4.88 -25.77 3.04
C GLU A 100 3.52 -25.51 3.70
N GLY A 101 3.06 -26.44 4.55
CA GLY A 101 1.81 -26.31 5.31
C GLY A 101 0.78 -27.39 5.00
N ASP A 102 -0.27 -27.43 5.84
CA ASP A 102 -1.37 -28.38 5.71
C ASP A 102 -2.54 -27.72 4.97
N LEU A 103 -2.55 -27.88 3.65
CA LEU A 103 -3.64 -27.43 2.78
C LEU A 103 -4.33 -28.62 2.14
N PRO A 104 -5.66 -28.57 1.93
CA PRO A 104 -6.35 -29.51 1.06
C PRO A 104 -5.67 -29.59 -0.32
N ARG A 105 -5.67 -30.78 -0.94
CA ARG A 105 -4.91 -31.07 -2.16
C ARG A 105 -5.16 -30.06 -3.28
N LEU A 106 -6.42 -29.72 -3.57
CA LEU A 106 -6.72 -28.77 -4.65
C LEU A 106 -6.44 -27.33 -4.24
N ALA A 107 -6.60 -26.99 -2.97
CA ALA A 107 -6.21 -25.68 -2.43
C ALA A 107 -4.68 -25.47 -2.58
N ALA A 108 -3.89 -26.50 -2.25
CA ALA A 108 -2.44 -26.51 -2.45
C ALA A 108 -2.05 -26.38 -3.93
N ARG A 109 -2.77 -27.08 -4.83
CA ARG A 109 -2.57 -26.95 -6.29
C ARG A 109 -2.81 -25.53 -6.78
N ALA A 110 -3.95 -24.93 -6.41
CA ALA A 110 -4.27 -23.55 -6.79
C ALA A 110 -3.26 -22.55 -6.22
N ALA A 111 -2.90 -22.69 -4.95
CA ALA A 111 -1.94 -21.82 -4.28
C ALA A 111 -0.53 -21.96 -4.87
N GLY A 112 -0.06 -23.19 -5.12
CA GLY A 112 1.24 -23.44 -5.73
C GLY A 112 1.32 -22.87 -7.14
N GLY A 113 0.25 -22.95 -7.93
CA GLY A 113 0.19 -22.35 -9.26
C GLY A 113 0.15 -20.81 -9.21
N ALA A 114 -0.61 -20.22 -8.29
CA ALA A 114 -0.65 -18.76 -8.10
C ALA A 114 0.74 -18.21 -7.74
N LEU A 115 1.45 -18.94 -6.90
CA LEU A 115 2.78 -18.60 -6.45
C LEU A 115 3.83 -18.78 -7.56
N ALA A 116 3.73 -19.84 -8.35
CA ALA A 116 4.56 -20.02 -9.54
C ALA A 116 4.36 -18.89 -10.57
N TYR A 117 3.12 -18.40 -10.72
CA TYR A 117 2.81 -17.24 -11.57
C TYR A 117 3.50 -15.98 -11.07
N VAL A 118 3.44 -15.71 -9.77
CA VAL A 118 4.13 -14.59 -9.14
C VAL A 118 5.65 -14.73 -9.27
N ASP A 119 6.21 -15.91 -9.00
CA ASP A 119 7.64 -16.17 -9.09
C ASP A 119 8.16 -15.92 -10.52
N ALA A 120 7.37 -16.29 -11.54
CA ALA A 120 7.68 -16.00 -12.94
C ALA A 120 7.61 -14.48 -13.27
N ALA A 121 6.58 -13.78 -12.79
CA ALA A 121 6.41 -12.34 -13.04
C ALA A 121 7.50 -11.48 -12.38
N TYR A 122 7.99 -11.90 -11.20
CA TYR A 122 8.97 -11.16 -10.39
C TYR A 122 10.40 -11.71 -10.47
N ARG A 123 10.61 -12.85 -11.13
CA ARG A 123 11.87 -13.62 -11.23
C ARG A 123 12.43 -14.14 -9.90
N ARG A 124 11.82 -13.77 -8.79
CA ARG A 124 12.07 -14.24 -7.43
C ARG A 124 10.80 -14.04 -6.62
N ARG A 125 10.64 -14.84 -5.58
CA ARG A 125 9.53 -14.66 -4.64
C ARG A 125 9.66 -13.34 -3.87
N PRO A 126 8.65 -12.47 -3.88
CA PRO A 126 8.61 -11.32 -2.99
C PRO A 126 8.56 -11.76 -1.53
N ALA A 127 9.42 -11.19 -0.68
CA ALA A 127 9.61 -11.63 0.69
C ALA A 127 8.43 -11.30 1.62
N HIS A 128 7.54 -10.38 1.21
CA HIS A 128 6.35 -10.00 1.99
C HIS A 128 5.20 -11.00 1.88
N LEU A 129 5.21 -11.90 0.89
CA LEU A 129 4.17 -12.90 0.74
C LEU A 129 4.22 -13.89 1.90
N ARG A 130 3.11 -14.02 2.60
CA ARG A 130 2.95 -14.97 3.70
C ARG A 130 2.63 -16.36 3.17
N PRO A 131 2.90 -17.43 3.94
CA PRO A 131 2.40 -18.76 3.63
C PRO A 131 0.87 -18.74 3.47
N PRO A 132 0.31 -19.56 2.56
CA PRO A 132 -1.13 -19.64 2.39
C PRO A 132 -1.80 -20.22 3.62
N GLU A 133 -2.79 -19.49 4.15
CA GLU A 133 -3.62 -19.95 5.26
C GLU A 133 -4.87 -20.65 4.74
N ALA A 134 -5.17 -21.83 5.28
CA ALA A 134 -6.40 -22.54 4.95
C ALA A 134 -7.60 -21.80 5.57
N TYR A 135 -8.67 -21.62 4.79
CA TYR A 135 -9.95 -21.18 5.33
C TYR A 135 -11.08 -22.06 4.80
N ALA A 136 -12.17 -22.12 5.55
CA ALA A 136 -13.36 -22.86 5.16
C ALA A 136 -14.51 -21.86 4.96
N PRO A 137 -15.00 -21.65 3.72
CA PRO A 137 -16.15 -20.80 3.46
C PRO A 137 -17.36 -21.19 4.33
N ALA A 138 -17.57 -22.48 4.54
CA ALA A 138 -18.64 -23.02 5.40
C ALA A 138 -18.58 -22.57 6.88
N GLY A 139 -17.45 -22.02 7.34
CA GLY A 139 -17.33 -21.40 8.68
C GLY A 139 -17.99 -20.03 8.79
N PHE A 140 -18.51 -19.49 7.69
CA PHE A 140 -19.18 -18.19 7.61
C PHE A 140 -20.62 -18.34 7.10
N LEU A 141 -21.45 -17.32 7.36
CA LEU A 141 -22.80 -17.27 6.78
C LEU A 141 -22.71 -17.27 5.25
N GLN A 142 -23.36 -18.27 4.65
CA GLN A 142 -23.44 -18.39 3.20
C GLN A 142 -24.48 -17.41 2.68
N LEU A 143 -24.01 -16.43 1.91
CA LEU A 143 -24.83 -15.50 1.15
C LEU A 143 -24.41 -15.65 -0.30
N ASP A 144 -25.32 -16.15 -1.14
CA ASP A 144 -25.11 -16.20 -2.58
C ASP A 144 -24.92 -14.79 -3.16
N ALA A 145 -24.41 -14.71 -4.37
CA ALA A 145 -24.10 -13.42 -4.98
C ALA A 145 -25.34 -12.55 -5.22
N ALA A 146 -26.49 -13.17 -5.54
CA ALA A 146 -27.75 -12.47 -5.73
C ALA A 146 -28.21 -11.79 -4.42
N THR A 147 -28.12 -12.50 -3.30
CA THR A 147 -28.44 -12.00 -1.96
C THR A 147 -27.50 -10.87 -1.57
N ARG A 148 -26.19 -11.02 -1.77
CA ARG A 148 -25.21 -9.94 -1.48
C ARG A 148 -25.49 -8.68 -2.30
N ARG A 149 -25.90 -8.84 -3.56
CA ARG A 149 -26.26 -7.74 -4.48
C ARG A 149 -27.58 -7.09 -4.08
N ASN A 150 -28.62 -7.87 -3.78
CA ASN A 150 -29.94 -7.38 -3.42
C ASN A 150 -29.97 -6.71 -2.04
N LEU A 151 -29.13 -7.16 -1.11
CA LEU A 151 -28.91 -6.50 0.18
C LEU A 151 -28.01 -5.25 0.06
N GLU A 152 -27.49 -4.96 -1.14
CA GLU A 152 -26.61 -3.83 -1.42
C GLU A 152 -25.47 -3.73 -0.40
N LEU A 153 -24.83 -4.86 -0.08
CA LEU A 153 -23.88 -4.93 1.04
C LEU A 153 -22.69 -3.97 0.87
N LEU A 154 -22.17 -3.87 -0.35
CA LEU A 154 -20.98 -3.09 -0.68
C LEU A 154 -21.28 -1.87 -1.53
N GLN A 155 -22.17 -2.04 -2.49
CA GLN A 155 -22.61 -1.04 -3.47
C GLN A 155 -24.08 -1.25 -3.78
N THR A 156 -24.74 -0.21 -4.26
CA THR A 156 -26.12 -0.25 -4.74
C THR A 156 -26.23 -1.05 -6.03
N LEU A 157 -27.46 -1.33 -6.46
CA LEU A 157 -27.75 -1.94 -7.76
C LEU A 157 -27.23 -1.10 -8.94
N GLY A 158 -27.10 0.23 -8.74
CA GLY A 158 -26.49 1.17 -9.68
C GLY A 158 -24.96 1.21 -9.64
N GLY A 159 -24.32 0.46 -8.73
CA GLY A 159 -22.86 0.43 -8.57
C GLY A 159 -22.30 1.55 -7.70
N GLU A 160 -23.15 2.33 -7.02
CA GLU A 160 -22.70 3.41 -6.14
C GLU A 160 -22.40 2.89 -4.74
N ARG A 161 -21.37 3.42 -4.09
CA ARG A 161 -21.14 3.11 -2.67
C ARG A 161 -22.18 3.79 -1.77
N ARG A 162 -22.55 5.04 -2.06
CA ARG A 162 -23.53 5.77 -1.25
C ARG A 162 -24.89 5.06 -1.37
N GLY A 163 -25.55 4.82 -0.24
CA GLY A 163 -26.77 4.02 -0.21
C GLY A 163 -26.53 2.52 -0.10
N SER A 164 -25.29 2.05 0.12
CA SER A 164 -25.00 0.65 0.47
C SER A 164 -24.87 0.46 1.98
N LEU A 165 -24.89 -0.80 2.46
CA LEU A 165 -24.63 -1.09 3.87
C LEU A 165 -23.21 -0.70 4.29
N LEU A 166 -22.20 -0.96 3.43
CA LEU A 166 -20.82 -0.57 3.67
C LEU A 166 -20.69 0.95 3.85
N TRP A 167 -21.44 1.76 3.11
CA TRP A 167 -21.43 3.22 3.29
C TRP A 167 -21.90 3.65 4.69
N VAL A 168 -22.89 2.96 5.24
CA VAL A 168 -23.40 3.27 6.60
C VAL A 168 -22.40 2.85 7.67
N LEU A 169 -21.82 1.65 7.53
CA LEU A 169 -21.00 1.04 8.57
C LEU A 169 -19.53 1.47 8.55
N ASP A 170 -19.02 1.88 7.39
CA ASP A 170 -17.64 2.34 7.26
C ASP A 170 -17.51 3.83 7.61
N GLN A 171 -17.01 4.05 8.82
CA GLN A 171 -16.58 5.30 9.44
C GLN A 171 -15.11 5.18 9.86
N THR A 172 -14.32 4.34 9.19
CA THR A 172 -12.93 4.06 9.55
C THR A 172 -12.02 5.26 9.23
N ALA A 173 -10.92 5.37 9.96
CA ALA A 173 -9.91 6.41 9.74
C ALA A 173 -8.84 6.00 8.72
N THR A 174 -8.73 4.69 8.43
CA THR A 174 -7.69 4.10 7.58
C THR A 174 -8.27 3.26 6.44
N PRO A 175 -7.57 3.16 5.30
CA PRO A 175 -7.95 2.26 4.21
C PRO A 175 -7.96 0.76 4.60
N MET A 176 -7.01 0.34 5.43
CA MET A 176 -6.95 -1.04 5.94
C MET A 176 -8.13 -1.38 6.86
N GLY A 177 -8.60 -0.41 7.66
CA GLY A 177 -9.86 -0.54 8.42
C GLY A 177 -11.07 -0.68 7.51
N ALA A 178 -11.17 0.12 6.45
CA ALA A 178 -12.26 0.04 5.48
C ALA A 178 -12.32 -1.34 4.79
N ARG A 179 -11.16 -1.88 4.41
CA ARG A 179 -11.04 -3.26 3.88
C ARG A 179 -11.51 -4.31 4.89
N ARG A 180 -11.19 -4.13 6.19
CA ARG A 180 -11.63 -5.03 7.27
C ARG A 180 -13.15 -5.00 7.47
N VAL A 181 -13.79 -3.82 7.45
CA VAL A 181 -15.25 -3.71 7.52
C VAL A 181 -15.91 -4.39 6.32
N ARG A 182 -15.39 -4.14 5.12
CA ARG A 182 -15.83 -4.83 3.89
C ARG A 182 -15.71 -6.35 4.03
N GLU A 183 -14.58 -6.85 4.53
CA GLU A 183 -14.38 -8.28 4.75
C GLU A 183 -15.40 -8.86 5.73
N TRP A 184 -15.68 -8.20 6.85
CA TRP A 184 -16.66 -8.69 7.82
C TRP A 184 -18.10 -8.72 7.30
N LEU A 185 -18.45 -7.82 6.39
CA LEU A 185 -19.73 -7.86 5.69
C LEU A 185 -19.82 -9.04 4.71
N LEU A 186 -18.70 -9.38 4.06
CA LEU A 186 -18.62 -10.50 3.12
C LEU A 186 -18.50 -11.85 3.81
N TYR A 187 -17.93 -11.92 5.02
CA TYR A 187 -17.72 -13.15 5.78
C TYR A 187 -18.31 -13.02 7.20
N PRO A 188 -19.65 -12.99 7.36
CA PRO A 188 -20.26 -12.94 8.67
C PRO A 188 -19.94 -14.21 9.47
N LEU A 189 -19.52 -14.04 10.72
CA LEU A 189 -19.16 -15.15 11.60
C LEU A 189 -20.39 -15.99 11.99
N LEU A 190 -20.17 -17.30 12.19
CA LEU A 190 -21.19 -18.20 12.72
C LEU A 190 -21.01 -18.52 14.21
N GLU A 191 -19.78 -18.54 14.72
CA GLU A 191 -19.50 -19.01 16.07
C GLU A 191 -19.89 -17.95 17.13
N PRO A 192 -20.85 -18.23 18.04
CA PRO A 192 -21.32 -17.26 19.02
C PRO A 192 -20.23 -16.66 19.90
N ALA A 193 -19.22 -17.45 20.28
CA ALA A 193 -18.09 -16.95 21.07
C ALA A 193 -17.25 -15.92 20.31
N ALA A 194 -17.03 -16.13 19.01
CA ALA A 194 -16.27 -15.19 18.17
C ALA A 194 -17.05 -13.90 17.91
N ILE A 195 -18.37 -14.01 17.70
CA ILE A 195 -19.28 -12.86 17.61
C ILE A 195 -19.28 -12.09 18.93
N GLY A 196 -19.40 -12.78 20.06
CA GLY A 196 -19.38 -12.21 21.41
C GLY A 196 -18.13 -11.38 21.68
N ARG A 197 -16.93 -11.91 21.40
CA ARG A 197 -15.67 -11.16 21.57
C ARG A 197 -15.63 -9.85 20.76
N ARG A 198 -16.19 -9.83 19.55
CA ARG A 198 -16.30 -8.59 18.76
C ARG A 198 -17.32 -7.63 19.36
N LEU A 199 -18.49 -8.13 19.77
CA LEU A 199 -19.53 -7.32 20.42
C LEU A 199 -19.03 -6.69 21.71
N ASP A 200 -18.28 -7.42 22.54
CA ASP A 200 -17.67 -6.90 23.77
C ASP A 200 -16.74 -5.72 23.48
N ALA A 201 -15.89 -5.85 22.45
CA ALA A 201 -15.00 -4.76 22.05
C ALA A 201 -15.75 -3.55 21.50
N VAL A 202 -16.79 -3.76 20.68
CA VAL A 202 -17.63 -2.68 20.13
C VAL A 202 -18.38 -1.96 21.25
N GLU A 203 -18.98 -2.70 22.19
CA GLU A 203 -19.69 -2.13 23.34
C GLU A 203 -18.75 -1.31 24.23
N ALA A 204 -17.58 -1.86 24.58
CA ALA A 204 -16.58 -1.14 25.38
C ALA A 204 -16.12 0.18 24.74
N LEU A 205 -16.01 0.21 23.39
CA LEU A 205 -15.69 1.43 22.65
C LEU A 205 -16.91 2.36 22.47
N ALA A 206 -18.13 1.82 22.38
CA ALA A 206 -19.36 2.61 22.22
C ALA A 206 -19.70 3.37 23.51
N GLU A 207 -19.51 2.75 24.67
CA GLU A 207 -19.79 3.31 25.99
C GLU A 207 -18.71 4.30 26.47
N ARG A 208 -17.43 4.04 26.15
CA ARG A 208 -16.30 4.89 26.56
C ARG A 208 -15.91 5.84 25.43
N VAL A 209 -16.62 6.96 25.31
CA VAL A 209 -16.42 7.94 24.23
C VAL A 209 -14.98 8.45 24.18
N GLU A 210 -14.38 8.76 25.33
CA GLU A 210 -13.01 9.30 25.40
C GLU A 210 -11.98 8.30 24.87
N LEU A 211 -12.16 7.01 25.18
CA LEU A 211 -11.33 5.92 24.66
C LEU A 211 -11.46 5.82 23.14
N ARG A 212 -12.69 5.85 22.63
CA ARG A 212 -12.98 5.76 21.19
C ARG A 212 -12.41 6.94 20.42
N GLU A 213 -12.57 8.16 20.92
CA GLU A 213 -12.03 9.37 20.30
C GLU A 213 -10.50 9.37 20.30
N ALA A 214 -9.86 9.01 21.41
CA ALA A 214 -8.41 8.90 21.49
C ALA A 214 -7.86 7.85 20.50
N LEU A 215 -8.49 6.67 20.42
CA LEU A 215 -8.12 5.64 19.45
C LEU A 215 -8.29 6.12 18.01
N ARG A 216 -9.44 6.73 17.66
CA ARG A 216 -9.71 7.25 16.32
C ARG A 216 -8.75 8.39 15.94
N ALA A 217 -8.38 9.24 16.89
CA ALA A 217 -7.40 10.30 16.67
C ALA A 217 -6.00 9.73 16.38
N ALA A 218 -5.57 8.72 17.13
CA ALA A 218 -4.29 8.03 16.90
C ALA A 218 -4.27 7.28 15.56
N LEU A 219 -5.39 6.68 15.14
CA LEU A 219 -5.54 6.06 13.82
C LEU A 219 -5.48 7.09 12.68
N GLY A 220 -5.89 8.34 12.96
CA GLY A 220 -5.80 9.46 12.05
C GLY A 220 -4.37 9.75 11.63
N GLY A 221 -4.12 9.74 10.32
CA GLY A 221 -2.80 10.04 9.75
C GLY A 221 -1.81 8.86 9.71
N ILE A 222 -2.20 7.66 10.18
CA ILE A 222 -1.40 6.43 9.97
C ILE A 222 -1.30 6.11 8.47
N GLY A 223 -2.37 6.33 7.70
CA GLY A 223 -2.45 5.93 6.29
C GLY A 223 -2.61 4.42 6.12
N ASP A 224 -2.18 3.89 4.97
CA ASP A 224 -2.28 2.47 4.64
C ASP A 224 -0.99 1.71 5.01
N LEU A 225 -0.78 1.51 6.31
CA LEU A 225 0.40 0.80 6.82
C LEU A 225 0.49 -0.64 6.31
N GLU A 226 -0.66 -1.28 6.06
CA GLU A 226 -0.75 -2.66 5.57
C GLU A 226 -0.11 -2.80 4.18
N ARG A 227 -0.52 -1.96 3.21
CA ARG A 227 0.09 -1.96 1.87
C ARG A 227 1.52 -1.43 1.88
N LEU A 228 1.82 -0.45 2.73
CA LEU A 228 3.17 0.07 2.91
C LEU A 228 4.13 -1.03 3.39
N ALA A 229 3.73 -1.85 4.36
CA ALA A 229 4.49 -3.00 4.82
C ALA A 229 4.74 -4.02 3.69
N GLY A 230 3.73 -4.27 2.84
CA GLY A 230 3.91 -5.11 1.65
C GLY A 230 4.92 -4.53 0.66
N ARG A 231 4.84 -3.23 0.34
CA ARG A 231 5.82 -2.56 -0.55
C ARG A 231 7.24 -2.59 -0.02
N ILE A 232 7.42 -2.46 1.30
CA ILE A 232 8.71 -2.56 1.98
C ILE A 232 9.28 -3.98 1.82
N GLY A 233 8.52 -5.02 2.14
CA GLY A 233 9.00 -6.39 1.99
C GLY A 233 9.20 -6.82 0.53
N ALA A 234 8.46 -6.22 -0.42
CA ALA A 234 8.70 -6.35 -1.86
C ALA A 234 9.94 -5.57 -2.34
N ARG A 235 10.57 -4.74 -1.49
CA ARG A 235 11.64 -3.79 -1.83
C ARG A 235 11.26 -2.86 -3.00
N SER A 236 10.03 -2.38 -2.97
CA SER A 236 9.48 -1.43 -3.96
C SER A 236 9.17 -0.04 -3.38
N ALA A 237 9.28 0.10 -2.06
CA ALA A 237 9.06 1.37 -1.35
C ALA A 237 10.18 2.39 -1.65
N GLY A 238 9.78 3.65 -1.89
CA GLY A 238 10.70 4.77 -2.07
C GLY A 238 11.04 5.51 -0.75
N PRO A 239 11.88 6.55 -0.79
CA PRO A 239 12.26 7.30 0.40
C PRO A 239 11.08 7.93 1.15
N ARG A 240 10.09 8.46 0.41
CA ARG A 240 8.84 8.99 1.00
C ARG A 240 8.05 7.93 1.76
N ASP A 241 7.93 6.75 1.16
CA ASP A 241 7.22 5.63 1.78
C ASP A 241 7.90 5.23 3.10
N VAL A 242 9.23 5.08 3.09
CA VAL A 242 10.01 4.74 4.29
C VAL A 242 9.91 5.84 5.36
N ALA A 243 9.95 7.12 4.98
CA ALA A 243 9.73 8.21 5.94
C ALA A 243 8.32 8.17 6.56
N HIS A 244 7.29 7.82 5.76
CA HIS A 244 5.93 7.65 6.26
C HIS A 244 5.81 6.53 7.30
N VAL A 245 6.61 5.46 7.19
CA VAL A 245 6.65 4.39 8.23
C VAL A 245 7.00 4.98 9.59
N ALA A 246 7.99 5.87 9.68
CA ALA A 246 8.38 6.45 10.96
C ALA A 246 7.24 7.27 11.60
N VAL A 247 6.49 8.03 10.79
CA VAL A 247 5.30 8.76 11.24
C VAL A 247 4.22 7.80 11.72
N ALA A 248 3.94 6.74 10.94
CA ALA A 248 2.96 5.73 11.31
C ALA A 248 3.34 5.01 12.61
N LEU A 249 4.61 4.66 12.82
CA LEU A 249 5.11 4.03 14.05
C LEU A 249 4.93 4.92 15.29
N GLY A 250 5.10 6.23 15.18
CA GLY A 250 4.76 7.16 16.26
C GLY A 250 3.28 7.10 16.66
N ARG A 251 2.39 7.04 15.66
CA ARG A 251 0.94 6.87 15.88
C ARG A 251 0.57 5.50 16.44
N VAL A 252 1.31 4.45 16.13
CA VAL A 252 1.14 3.12 16.75
C VAL A 252 1.36 3.22 18.27
N ALA A 253 2.37 3.97 18.71
CA ALA A 253 2.60 4.20 20.14
C ALA A 253 1.41 4.91 20.81
N GLU A 254 0.85 5.94 20.16
CA GLU A 254 -0.34 6.65 20.63
C GLU A 254 -1.56 5.72 20.71
N ALA A 255 -1.82 4.91 19.68
CA ALA A 255 -2.93 3.95 19.66
C ALA A 255 -2.80 2.90 20.77
N ARG A 256 -1.58 2.40 21.00
CA ARG A 256 -1.28 1.47 22.10
C ARG A 256 -1.52 2.12 23.46
N ALA A 257 -1.13 3.39 23.63
CA ALA A 257 -1.37 4.14 24.86
C ALA A 257 -2.86 4.42 25.09
N ALA A 258 -3.62 4.73 24.03
CA ALA A 258 -5.07 4.94 24.13
C ALA A 258 -5.79 3.69 24.65
N LEU A 259 -5.33 2.50 24.26
CA LEU A 259 -5.87 1.21 24.72
C LEU A 259 -5.43 0.82 26.15
N ALA A 260 -4.65 1.65 26.86
CA ALA A 260 -4.29 1.39 28.24
C ALA A 260 -5.56 1.27 29.11
N GLY A 261 -5.74 0.12 29.76
CA GLY A 261 -6.93 -0.15 30.57
C GLY A 261 -8.17 -0.57 29.77
N ALA A 262 -8.01 -0.98 28.51
CA ALA A 262 -9.01 -1.79 27.83
C ALA A 262 -9.16 -3.14 28.57
N ARG A 263 -10.41 -3.53 28.86
CA ARG A 263 -10.71 -4.69 29.73
C ARG A 263 -11.24 -5.90 28.96
N THR A 264 -11.59 -5.74 27.69
CA THR A 264 -12.11 -6.85 26.88
C THR A 264 -10.95 -7.63 26.29
N GLU A 265 -11.12 -8.96 26.21
CA GLU A 265 -10.10 -9.89 25.71
C GLU A 265 -9.54 -9.45 24.36
N LEU A 266 -10.42 -9.17 23.40
CA LEU A 266 -10.02 -8.79 22.04
C LEU A 266 -9.22 -7.48 22.00
N LEU A 267 -9.64 -6.45 22.73
CA LEU A 267 -8.89 -5.17 22.76
C LEU A 267 -7.52 -5.34 23.42
N ALA A 268 -7.42 -6.15 24.47
CA ALA A 268 -6.15 -6.45 25.12
C ALA A 268 -5.19 -7.22 24.19
N THR A 269 -5.71 -8.23 23.46
CA THR A 269 -4.93 -8.96 22.44
C THR A 269 -4.43 -8.03 21.35
N LEU A 270 -5.30 -7.15 20.81
CA LEU A 270 -4.93 -6.21 19.76
C LEU A 270 -3.89 -5.19 20.26
N ALA A 271 -4.06 -4.65 21.48
CA ALA A 271 -3.09 -3.75 22.08
C ALA A 271 -1.71 -4.40 22.27
N GLY A 272 -1.68 -5.70 22.62
CA GLY A 272 -0.44 -6.48 22.72
C GLY A 272 0.26 -6.73 21.38
N ALA A 273 -0.49 -6.71 20.28
CA ALA A 273 0.05 -6.86 18.92
C ALA A 273 0.60 -5.55 18.33
N LEU A 274 0.30 -4.39 18.94
CA LEU A 274 0.82 -3.10 18.51
C LEU A 274 2.29 -2.91 18.91
N ASP A 275 3.18 -2.93 17.92
CA ASP A 275 4.61 -2.68 18.13
C ASP A 275 5.03 -1.34 17.51
N PRO A 276 5.38 -0.33 18.31
CA PRO A 276 5.79 0.98 17.81
C PRO A 276 7.22 1.00 17.23
N LEU A 277 8.01 -0.08 17.36
CA LEU A 277 9.36 -0.21 16.78
C LEU A 277 10.21 1.08 16.87
N PRO A 278 10.41 1.66 18.07
CA PRO A 278 11.01 2.98 18.23
C PRO A 278 12.43 3.06 17.65
N GLU A 279 13.17 1.96 17.65
CA GLU A 279 14.50 1.87 17.04
C GLU A 279 14.47 2.02 15.51
N ILE A 280 13.42 1.51 14.86
CA ILE A 280 13.23 1.64 13.41
C ILE A 280 12.82 3.06 13.07
N ALA A 281 11.86 3.63 13.81
CA ALA A 281 11.47 5.03 13.64
C ALA A 281 12.66 5.97 13.80
N ALA A 282 13.52 5.75 14.82
CA ALA A 282 14.74 6.51 15.03
C ALA A 282 15.77 6.33 13.90
N ALA A 283 15.98 5.11 13.41
CA ALA A 283 16.91 4.85 12.30
C ALA A 283 16.47 5.57 11.01
N ILE A 284 15.17 5.57 10.71
CA ILE A 284 14.59 6.29 9.58
C ILE A 284 14.78 7.80 9.77
N ALA A 285 14.40 8.34 10.93
CA ALA A 285 14.51 9.76 11.22
C ALA A 285 15.96 10.26 11.19
N ALA A 286 16.92 9.46 11.66
CA ALA A 286 18.34 9.80 11.60
C ALA A 286 18.90 9.78 10.16
N THR A 287 18.31 8.99 9.26
CA THR A 287 18.86 8.76 7.91
C THR A 287 18.17 9.60 6.84
N LEU A 288 16.85 9.76 6.89
CA LEU A 288 16.07 10.48 5.89
C LEU A 288 15.72 11.89 6.35
N VAL A 289 15.63 12.82 5.41
CA VAL A 289 15.02 14.15 5.64
C VAL A 289 13.52 14.02 5.89
N ASP A 290 12.88 15.05 6.45
CA ASP A 290 11.46 15.00 6.86
C ASP A 290 10.49 14.88 5.67
N ALA A 291 10.86 15.47 4.53
CA ALA A 291 10.06 15.45 3.30
C ALA A 291 10.89 14.94 2.11
N PRO A 292 11.25 13.64 2.08
CA PRO A 292 12.10 13.14 1.02
C PRO A 292 11.31 12.98 -0.30
N PRO A 293 12.00 12.99 -1.45
CA PRO A 293 11.40 12.68 -2.74
C PRO A 293 10.71 11.30 -2.78
N PRO A 294 9.77 11.10 -3.71
CA PRO A 294 9.02 9.84 -3.81
C PRO A 294 9.88 8.65 -4.21
N HIS A 295 10.99 8.86 -4.90
CA HIS A 295 11.84 7.78 -5.40
C HIS A 295 13.31 8.18 -5.47
N THR A 296 14.19 7.18 -5.39
CA THR A 296 15.66 7.32 -5.35
C THR A 296 16.28 7.95 -6.61
N ARG A 297 15.53 8.02 -7.73
CA ARG A 297 15.99 8.75 -8.92
C ARG A 297 16.10 10.27 -8.68
N LEU A 298 15.43 10.82 -7.67
CA LEU A 298 15.60 12.22 -7.27
C LEU A 298 16.56 12.26 -6.08
N PRO A 299 17.59 13.13 -6.11
CA PRO A 299 18.56 13.23 -5.03
C PRO A 299 18.00 13.96 -3.80
N GLY A 300 18.79 14.00 -2.72
CA GLY A 300 18.53 14.87 -1.57
C GLY A 300 17.58 14.28 -0.53
N PHE A 301 17.56 12.95 -0.40
CA PHE A 301 16.75 12.26 0.61
C PHE A 301 17.55 11.89 1.88
N ILE A 302 18.88 11.92 1.85
CA ILE A 302 19.72 11.60 3.02
C ILE A 302 19.92 12.85 3.88
N ARG A 303 19.68 12.73 5.19
CA ARG A 303 19.80 13.81 6.17
C ARG A 303 21.25 14.28 6.30
N ALA A 304 21.44 15.59 6.45
CA ALA A 304 22.75 16.18 6.73
C ALA A 304 23.31 15.67 8.08
N GLY A 305 24.61 15.42 8.14
CA GLY A 305 25.29 14.84 9.31
C GLY A 305 25.15 13.32 9.43
N ARG A 306 24.38 12.66 8.56
CA ARG A 306 24.22 11.20 8.58
C ARG A 306 25.49 10.48 8.12
N ASP A 307 26.12 11.02 7.09
CA ASP A 307 27.31 10.48 6.46
C ASP A 307 28.20 11.64 6.01
N ARG A 308 29.48 11.58 6.41
CA ARG A 308 30.44 12.66 6.18
C ARG A 308 30.77 12.82 4.70
N GLU A 309 30.89 11.72 3.96
CA GLU A 309 31.23 11.76 2.53
C GLU A 309 30.06 12.32 1.71
N VAL A 310 28.82 11.97 2.07
CA VAL A 310 27.62 12.60 1.49
C VAL A 310 27.65 14.12 1.66
N ASP A 311 27.98 14.60 2.86
CA ASP A 311 28.01 16.04 3.14
C ASP A 311 29.14 16.76 2.39
N GLU A 312 30.33 16.15 2.30
CA GLU A 312 31.46 16.68 1.53
C GLU A 312 31.16 16.74 0.02
N LEU A 313 30.58 15.68 -0.56
CA LEU A 313 30.17 15.63 -1.96
C LEU A 313 29.05 16.61 -2.27
N ARG A 314 28.07 16.74 -1.37
CA ARG A 314 26.96 17.70 -1.48
C ARG A 314 27.47 19.14 -1.45
N GLY A 315 28.44 19.45 -0.59
CA GLY A 315 29.11 20.75 -0.56
C GLY A 315 29.83 21.06 -1.88
N THR A 316 30.54 20.08 -2.43
CA THR A 316 31.24 20.19 -3.72
C THR A 316 30.28 20.44 -4.88
N ALA A 317 29.12 19.77 -4.90
CA ALA A 317 28.10 19.98 -5.92
C ALA A 317 27.38 21.34 -5.76
N HIS A 318 27.16 21.79 -4.52
CA HIS A 318 26.44 23.04 -4.24
C HIS A 318 27.24 24.31 -4.61
N ASP A 319 28.57 24.31 -4.46
CA ASP A 319 29.42 25.48 -4.81
C ASP A 319 29.64 25.65 -6.33
N ALA A 320 29.02 24.83 -7.20
CA ALA A 320 29.16 24.97 -8.65
C ALA A 320 28.77 26.38 -9.15
N ARG A 321 27.64 26.95 -8.68
CA ARG A 321 27.21 28.30 -9.09
C ARG A 321 28.13 29.40 -8.56
N GLY A 322 28.61 29.25 -7.31
CA GLY A 322 29.53 30.20 -6.69
C GLY A 322 30.87 30.22 -7.42
N TRP A 323 31.38 29.05 -7.77
CA TRP A 323 32.60 28.91 -8.57
C TRP A 323 32.46 29.50 -9.96
N LEU A 324 31.35 29.25 -10.67
CA LEU A 324 31.10 29.81 -12.01
C LEU A 324 31.06 31.34 -12.01
N ALA A 325 30.47 31.96 -10.98
CA ALA A 325 30.45 33.41 -10.84
C ALA A 325 31.87 33.99 -10.62
N ARG A 326 32.68 33.32 -9.79
CA ARG A 326 34.09 33.70 -9.55
C ARG A 326 34.94 33.51 -10.81
N PHE A 327 34.73 32.41 -11.53
CA PHE A 327 35.41 32.12 -12.80
C PHE A 327 35.04 33.15 -13.89
N GLU A 328 33.75 33.49 -14.03
CA GLU A 328 33.30 34.53 -14.97
C GLU A 328 33.93 35.89 -14.67
N ALA A 329 33.98 36.30 -13.40
CA ALA A 329 34.61 37.55 -12.99
C ALA A 329 36.12 37.57 -13.27
N ALA A 330 36.81 36.46 -12.98
CA ALA A 330 38.24 36.30 -13.26
C ALA A 330 38.54 36.37 -14.76
N GLU A 331 37.75 35.68 -15.59
CA GLU A 331 37.96 35.68 -17.05
C GLU A 331 37.61 37.04 -17.69
N ARG A 332 36.61 37.77 -17.17
CA ARG A 332 36.35 39.16 -17.59
C ARG A 332 37.55 40.07 -17.31
N ALA A 333 38.13 39.95 -16.11
CA ALA A 333 39.30 40.74 -15.72
C ALA A 333 40.54 40.35 -16.54
N ARG A 334 40.74 39.06 -16.81
CA ARG A 334 41.88 38.53 -17.58
C ARG A 334 41.85 38.94 -19.06
N THR A 335 40.68 38.88 -19.69
CA THR A 335 40.52 39.09 -21.14
C THR A 335 40.14 40.51 -21.52
N GLY A 336 39.66 41.31 -20.57
CA GLY A 336 39.06 42.62 -20.83
C GLY A 336 37.67 42.56 -21.47
N ILE A 337 37.09 41.36 -21.66
CA ILE A 337 35.81 41.16 -22.35
C ILE A 337 34.66 41.30 -21.34
N GLY A 338 34.16 42.53 -21.13
CA GLY A 338 33.06 42.77 -20.18
C GLY A 338 31.74 42.03 -20.52
N SER A 339 31.50 41.70 -21.79
CA SER A 339 30.29 40.99 -22.25
C SER A 339 30.35 39.46 -22.10
N LEU A 340 31.49 38.90 -21.67
CA LEU A 340 31.70 37.45 -21.51
C LEU A 340 30.68 36.88 -20.52
N LYS A 341 30.03 35.77 -20.86
CA LYS A 341 29.09 35.05 -19.97
C LYS A 341 29.36 33.56 -19.95
N VAL A 342 29.31 32.95 -18.78
CA VAL A 342 29.37 31.50 -18.62
C VAL A 342 27.94 30.97 -18.61
N ARG A 343 27.65 29.98 -19.46
CA ARG A 343 26.33 29.36 -19.58
C ARG A 343 26.44 27.85 -19.68
N HIS A 344 25.32 27.16 -19.50
CA HIS A 344 25.22 25.71 -19.60
C HIS A 344 24.17 25.31 -20.63
N ASN A 345 24.41 24.24 -21.40
CA ASN A 345 23.38 23.58 -22.19
C ASN A 345 23.55 22.05 -22.15
N LYS A 346 22.54 21.30 -22.59
CA LYS A 346 22.54 19.83 -22.54
C LYS A 346 23.50 19.13 -23.51
N VAL A 347 24.05 19.85 -24.50
CA VAL A 347 24.81 19.24 -25.61
C VAL A 347 26.32 19.37 -25.40
N PHE A 348 26.77 20.53 -24.90
CA PHE A 348 28.19 20.87 -24.76
C PHE A 348 28.58 21.18 -23.31
N GLY A 349 27.65 21.05 -22.36
CA GLY A 349 27.92 21.35 -20.96
C GLY A 349 28.09 22.83 -20.69
N TYR A 350 29.01 23.18 -19.80
CA TYR A 350 29.38 24.56 -19.51
C TYR A 350 30.26 25.17 -20.62
N TYR A 351 29.96 26.40 -21.03
CA TYR A 351 30.71 27.13 -22.05
C TYR A 351 30.80 28.63 -21.74
N VAL A 352 31.83 29.26 -22.30
CA VAL A 352 32.03 30.71 -22.31
C VAL A 352 31.47 31.27 -23.63
N GLU A 353 30.56 32.23 -23.55
CA GLU A 353 29.99 32.92 -24.71
C GLU A 353 30.64 34.30 -24.88
N VAL A 354 31.21 34.54 -26.07
CA VAL A 354 31.89 35.79 -26.43
C VAL A 354 31.23 36.39 -27.66
N THR A 355 30.89 37.68 -27.59
CA THR A 355 30.27 38.42 -28.70
C THR A 355 31.26 38.66 -29.84
N ARG A 356 30.80 38.67 -31.09
CA ARG A 356 31.65 38.85 -32.30
C ARG A 356 32.72 39.95 -32.23
N PRO A 357 32.42 41.18 -31.73
CA PRO A 357 33.42 42.26 -31.67
C PRO A 357 34.63 41.94 -30.77
N ASN A 358 34.46 41.01 -29.82
CA ASN A 358 35.47 40.67 -28.82
C ASN A 358 36.23 39.37 -29.17
N LEU A 359 35.95 38.74 -30.32
CA LEU A 359 36.67 37.54 -30.77
C LEU A 359 38.20 37.73 -30.90
N PRO A 360 38.73 38.90 -31.33
CA PRO A 360 40.17 39.12 -31.37
C PRO A 360 40.85 39.09 -29.99
N LEU A 361 40.07 39.28 -28.91
CA LEU A 361 40.55 39.27 -27.52
C LEU A 361 40.48 37.87 -26.89
N VAL A 362 39.98 36.87 -27.62
CA VAL A 362 39.84 35.50 -27.12
C VAL A 362 41.23 34.85 -27.00
N PRO A 363 41.60 34.36 -25.80
CA PRO A 363 42.88 33.69 -25.59
C PRO A 363 43.02 32.39 -26.39
N PRO A 364 44.25 31.96 -26.72
CA PRO A 364 44.49 30.74 -27.49
C PRO A 364 44.13 29.44 -26.72
N ASP A 365 44.01 29.48 -25.39
CA ASP A 365 43.58 28.35 -24.56
C ASP A 365 42.08 28.04 -24.67
N TYR A 366 41.31 28.85 -25.40
CA TYR A 366 39.88 28.64 -25.60
C TYR A 366 39.62 27.70 -26.78
N GLU A 367 39.01 26.55 -26.50
CA GLU A 367 38.59 25.62 -27.55
C GLU A 367 37.19 25.98 -28.06
N ARG A 368 37.08 26.38 -29.33
CA ARG A 368 35.79 26.73 -29.95
C ARG A 368 34.88 25.50 -30.11
N ARG A 369 33.62 25.62 -29.69
CA ARG A 369 32.59 24.56 -29.78
C ARG A 369 31.48 24.84 -30.78
N GLN A 370 31.03 26.09 -30.88
CA GLN A 370 29.90 26.46 -31.73
C GLN A 370 29.95 27.93 -32.15
N THR A 371 29.61 28.22 -33.40
CA THR A 371 29.46 29.58 -33.93
C THR A 371 27.98 29.94 -34.03
N LEU A 372 27.59 31.12 -33.55
CA LEU A 372 26.24 31.67 -33.64
C LEU A 372 26.22 32.94 -34.50
N VAL A 373 25.02 33.45 -34.78
CA VAL A 373 24.81 34.67 -35.59
C VAL A 373 25.44 35.92 -34.94
N GLY A 374 25.52 35.99 -33.61
CA GLY A 374 26.07 37.15 -32.87
C GLY A 374 27.23 36.86 -31.91
N ALA A 375 27.58 35.60 -31.69
CA ALA A 375 28.55 35.18 -30.68
C ALA A 375 29.24 33.85 -31.06
N GLU A 376 30.34 33.54 -30.41
CA GLU A 376 30.95 32.21 -30.45
C GLU A 376 31.03 31.61 -29.04
N ARG A 377 30.93 30.29 -28.96
CA ARG A 377 30.99 29.52 -27.71
C ARG A 377 32.30 28.76 -27.62
N PHE A 378 32.94 28.86 -26.46
CA PHE A 378 34.23 28.26 -26.18
C PHE A 378 34.19 27.43 -24.89
N VAL A 379 35.09 26.45 -24.77
CA VAL A 379 35.34 25.70 -23.54
C VAL A 379 36.81 25.88 -23.19
N THR A 380 37.11 26.13 -21.91
CA THR A 380 38.48 26.21 -21.41
C THR A 380 38.86 24.93 -20.66
N PRO A 381 40.15 24.60 -20.52
CA PRO A 381 40.61 23.48 -19.70
C PRO A 381 40.07 23.55 -18.26
N THR A 382 40.15 24.71 -17.62
CA THR A 382 39.65 24.95 -16.25
C THR A 382 38.15 24.70 -16.12
N LEU A 383 37.36 25.14 -17.12
CA LEU A 383 35.91 24.95 -17.10
C LEU A 383 35.55 23.47 -17.27
N ARG A 384 36.27 22.76 -18.14
CA ARG A 384 36.11 21.31 -18.35
C ARG A 384 36.49 20.50 -17.11
N GLU A 385 37.59 20.84 -16.45
CA GLU A 385 38.02 20.20 -15.20
C GLU A 385 37.01 20.41 -14.07
N HIS A 386 36.48 21.62 -13.93
CA HIS A 386 35.45 21.91 -12.95
C HIS A 386 34.15 21.15 -13.24
N GLU A 387 33.70 21.15 -14.49
CA GLU A 387 32.51 20.40 -14.92
C GLU A 387 32.67 18.89 -14.63
N ALA A 388 33.80 18.29 -15.02
CA ALA A 388 34.07 16.89 -14.75
C ALA A 388 34.09 16.58 -13.24
N ARG A 389 34.65 17.49 -12.43
CA ARG A 389 34.68 17.36 -10.96
C ARG A 389 33.29 17.44 -10.35
N VAL A 390 32.44 18.37 -10.80
CA VAL A 390 31.07 18.54 -10.30
C VAL A 390 30.21 17.35 -10.71
N LEU A 391 30.21 16.97 -11.99
CA LEU A 391 29.46 15.81 -12.48
C LEU A 391 29.89 14.53 -11.77
N GLY A 392 31.20 14.30 -11.63
CA GLY A 392 31.72 13.15 -10.91
C GLY A 392 31.40 13.17 -9.41
N ALA A 393 31.21 14.34 -8.80
CA ALA A 393 30.75 14.46 -7.41
C ALA A 393 29.24 14.18 -7.30
N GLU A 394 28.42 14.67 -8.23
CA GLU A 394 26.97 14.41 -8.28
C GLU A 394 26.66 12.92 -8.52
N GLU A 395 27.40 12.26 -9.40
CA GLU A 395 27.27 10.81 -9.66
C GLU A 395 27.63 9.98 -8.42
N ARG A 396 28.76 10.30 -7.77
CA ARG A 396 29.18 9.65 -6.52
C ARG A 396 28.20 9.91 -5.38
N LEU A 397 27.74 11.15 -5.24
CA LEU A 397 26.72 11.53 -4.26
C LEU A 397 25.46 10.69 -4.45
N ARG A 398 24.96 10.60 -5.68
CA ARG A 398 23.75 9.82 -6.00
C ARG A 398 23.94 8.34 -5.70
N ALA A 399 25.08 7.76 -6.07
CA ALA A 399 25.38 6.36 -5.79
C ALA A 399 25.43 6.10 -4.27
N LEU A 400 26.07 6.98 -3.52
CA LEU A 400 26.19 6.86 -2.06
C LEU A 400 24.85 7.07 -1.35
N GLU A 401 24.04 8.05 -1.77
CA GLU A 401 22.69 8.24 -1.23
C GLU A 401 21.83 6.99 -1.45
N VAL A 402 21.85 6.42 -2.66
CA VAL A 402 21.13 5.16 -2.96
C VAL A 402 21.62 4.03 -2.08
N HIS A 403 22.93 3.86 -1.92
CA HIS A 403 23.49 2.81 -1.08
C HIS A 403 23.05 2.92 0.39
N LEU A 404 23.11 4.12 0.98
CA LEU A 404 22.66 4.36 2.35
C LEU A 404 21.15 4.11 2.52
N PHE A 405 20.36 4.46 1.51
CA PHE A 405 18.92 4.17 1.53
C PHE A 405 18.63 2.67 1.41
N GLU A 406 19.33 1.93 0.56
CA GLU A 406 19.17 0.47 0.44
C GLU A 406 19.51 -0.23 1.76
N ALA A 407 20.57 0.19 2.45
CA ALA A 407 20.92 -0.33 3.77
C ALA A 407 19.84 -0.03 4.84
N LEU A 408 19.26 1.17 4.80
CA LEU A 408 18.10 1.51 5.64
C LEU A 408 16.89 0.64 5.30
N LEU A 409 16.57 0.50 4.01
CA LEU A 409 15.43 -0.28 3.55
C LEU A 409 15.56 -1.74 3.97
N ASP A 410 16.76 -2.33 3.93
CA ASP A 410 17.02 -3.68 4.43
C ASP A 410 16.75 -3.81 5.94
N THR A 411 17.14 -2.79 6.71
CA THR A 411 16.87 -2.74 8.15
C THR A 411 15.37 -2.69 8.44
N VAL A 412 14.60 -1.88 7.69
CA VAL A 412 13.15 -1.77 7.84
C VAL A 412 12.45 -3.04 7.35
N ALA A 413 12.89 -3.60 6.22
CA ALA A 413 12.32 -4.81 5.63
C ALA A 413 12.50 -6.05 6.51
N ALA A 414 13.58 -6.12 7.29
CA ALA A 414 13.77 -7.17 8.30
C ALA A 414 12.69 -7.16 9.40
N ARG A 415 11.98 -6.03 9.59
CA ARG A 415 10.84 -5.90 10.52
C ARG A 415 9.48 -6.02 9.84
N GLN A 416 9.42 -6.36 8.55
CA GLN A 416 8.16 -6.48 7.81
C GLN A 416 7.12 -7.39 8.48
N PRO A 417 7.45 -8.58 9.03
CA PRO A 417 6.46 -9.41 9.70
C PRO A 417 5.81 -8.71 10.90
N THR A 418 6.57 -7.90 11.65
CA THR A 418 6.04 -7.13 12.78
C THR A 418 5.18 -5.95 12.31
N LEU A 419 5.61 -5.26 11.25
CA LEU A 419 4.80 -4.19 10.61
C LEU A 419 3.46 -4.74 10.11
N ALA A 420 3.46 -5.91 9.47
CA ALA A 420 2.23 -6.55 8.98
C ALA A 420 1.27 -6.93 10.12
N ARG A 421 1.77 -7.55 11.21
CA ARG A 421 0.94 -7.85 12.39
C ARG A 421 0.39 -6.59 13.05
N THR A 422 1.19 -5.53 13.13
CA THR A 422 0.76 -4.24 13.68
C THR A 422 -0.32 -3.61 12.80
N ALA A 423 -0.16 -3.65 11.47
CA ALA A 423 -1.16 -3.15 10.53
C ALA A 423 -2.49 -3.94 10.62
N ASP A 424 -2.43 -5.27 10.73
CA ASP A 424 -3.61 -6.12 10.92
C ASP A 424 -4.38 -5.79 12.22
N ALA A 425 -3.64 -5.57 13.31
CA ALA A 425 -4.22 -5.17 14.58
C ALA A 425 -4.88 -3.78 14.49
N LEU A 426 -4.23 -2.81 13.84
CA LEU A 426 -4.79 -1.47 13.62
C LEU A 426 -6.02 -1.51 12.71
N ALA A 427 -6.00 -2.31 11.63
CA ALA A 427 -7.16 -2.51 10.76
C ALA A 427 -8.37 -3.06 11.54
N THR A 428 -8.12 -4.02 12.44
CA THR A 428 -9.16 -4.56 13.34
C THR A 428 -9.68 -3.49 14.30
N LEU A 429 -8.79 -2.75 14.95
CA LEU A 429 -9.16 -1.69 15.91
C LEU A 429 -9.99 -0.60 15.25
N ASP A 430 -9.60 -0.18 14.05
CA ASP A 430 -10.32 0.84 13.28
C ASP A 430 -11.71 0.36 12.85
N ALA A 431 -11.83 -0.88 12.39
CA ALA A 431 -13.13 -1.49 12.10
C ALA A 431 -14.04 -1.58 13.34
N LEU A 432 -13.50 -1.98 14.50
CA LEU A 432 -14.25 -1.98 15.77
C LEU A 432 -14.67 -0.57 16.18
N ALA A 433 -13.77 0.40 16.10
CA ALA A 433 -14.04 1.80 16.43
C ALA A 433 -15.09 2.42 15.48
N SER A 434 -15.09 2.01 14.21
CA SER A 434 -16.11 2.38 13.23
C SER A 434 -17.49 1.85 13.62
N LEU A 435 -17.60 0.56 13.92
CA LEU A 435 -18.85 -0.05 14.36
C LEU A 435 -19.36 0.57 15.67
N ALA A 436 -18.47 0.86 16.62
CA ALA A 436 -18.80 1.54 17.87
C ALA A 436 -19.30 2.97 17.65
N GLU A 437 -18.67 3.72 16.74
CA GLU A 437 -19.10 5.07 16.38
C GLU A 437 -20.48 5.06 15.72
N VAL A 438 -20.73 4.12 14.81
CA VAL A 438 -22.03 3.94 14.16
C VAL A 438 -23.09 3.57 15.19
N ALA A 439 -22.78 2.64 16.09
CA ALA A 439 -23.70 2.22 17.15
C ALA A 439 -24.07 3.38 18.06
N HIS A 440 -23.09 4.18 18.47
CA HIS A 440 -23.31 5.37 19.30
C HIS A 440 -24.16 6.42 18.58
N ARG A 441 -23.79 6.82 17.35
CA ARG A 441 -24.49 7.88 16.60
C ARG A 441 -25.91 7.51 16.19
N ARG A 442 -26.16 6.24 15.89
CA ARG A 442 -27.45 5.75 15.35
C ARG A 442 -28.31 5.03 16.39
N GLY A 443 -27.84 4.95 17.64
CA GLY A 443 -28.51 4.21 18.70
C GLY A 443 -28.73 2.74 18.33
N TYR A 444 -27.70 2.06 17.81
CA TYR A 444 -27.78 0.60 17.65
C TYR A 444 -27.55 -0.07 19.00
N VAL A 445 -28.16 -1.23 19.17
CA VAL A 445 -28.11 -2.00 20.41
C VAL A 445 -27.36 -3.30 20.19
N ARG A 446 -26.69 -3.78 21.24
CA ARG A 446 -26.04 -5.08 21.24
C ARG A 446 -27.09 -6.20 21.08
N PRO A 447 -26.98 -7.08 20.08
CA PRO A 447 -27.89 -8.20 19.95
C PRO A 447 -27.56 -9.32 20.95
N ALA A 448 -28.58 -10.07 21.36
CA ALA A 448 -28.40 -11.34 22.05
C ALA A 448 -28.24 -12.46 21.00
N ILE A 449 -27.14 -13.20 21.06
CA ILE A 449 -26.85 -14.30 20.14
C ILE A 449 -27.18 -15.62 20.81
N THR A 450 -28.00 -16.43 20.15
CA THR A 450 -28.39 -17.76 20.60
C THR A 450 -28.21 -18.77 19.47
N ARG A 451 -28.08 -20.05 19.83
CA ARG A 451 -28.09 -21.17 18.87
C ARG A 451 -29.51 -21.62 18.51
N ALA A 452 -30.52 -21.13 19.22
CA ALA A 452 -31.92 -21.41 18.89
C ALA A 452 -32.29 -20.76 17.55
N PRO A 453 -33.08 -21.43 16.69
CA PRO A 453 -33.52 -20.88 15.41
C PRO A 453 -34.66 -19.89 15.62
N THR A 454 -34.35 -18.74 16.23
CA THR A 454 -35.33 -17.69 16.52
C THR A 454 -34.78 -16.33 16.12
N LEU A 455 -35.67 -15.45 15.67
CA LEU A 455 -35.38 -14.05 15.42
C LEU A 455 -36.42 -13.21 16.15
N ASP A 456 -36.01 -12.44 17.17
CA ASP A 456 -36.86 -11.45 17.86
C ASP A 456 -36.23 -10.07 17.67
N ILE A 457 -36.84 -9.27 16.80
CA ILE A 457 -36.46 -7.88 16.54
C ILE A 457 -37.56 -6.99 17.09
N ARG A 458 -37.18 -6.06 17.96
CA ARG A 458 -38.08 -5.03 18.50
C ARG A 458 -37.66 -3.67 17.99
N THR A 459 -38.61 -2.89 17.50
CA THR A 459 -38.40 -1.57 16.92
C THR A 459 -37.28 -1.56 15.86
N GLY A 460 -37.27 -2.58 15.01
CA GLY A 460 -36.27 -2.79 13.97
C GLY A 460 -36.30 -1.70 12.91
N ARG A 461 -35.11 -1.32 12.42
CA ARG A 461 -34.94 -0.27 11.43
C ARG A 461 -34.08 -0.78 10.28
N HIS A 462 -34.38 -0.33 9.06
CA HIS A 462 -33.51 -0.62 7.93
C HIS A 462 -32.32 0.35 7.95
N PRO A 463 -31.07 -0.13 8.13
CA PRO A 463 -29.92 0.73 8.44
C PRO A 463 -29.59 1.73 7.31
N VAL A 464 -29.78 1.32 6.05
CA VAL A 464 -29.54 2.17 4.87
C VAL A 464 -30.68 3.16 4.64
N VAL A 465 -31.93 2.70 4.59
CA VAL A 465 -33.09 3.57 4.32
C VAL A 465 -33.20 4.69 5.36
N GLU A 466 -33.00 4.36 6.65
CA GLU A 466 -32.95 5.36 7.73
C GLU A 466 -31.85 6.41 7.49
N ALA A 467 -30.66 5.97 7.06
CA ALA A 467 -29.54 6.84 6.77
C ALA A 467 -29.77 7.77 5.56
N VAL A 468 -30.44 7.27 4.52
CA VAL A 468 -30.74 8.05 3.30
C VAL A 468 -31.87 9.05 3.54
N ALA A 469 -32.91 8.66 4.30
CA ALA A 469 -34.06 9.50 4.57
C ALA A 469 -33.74 10.74 5.44
N GLY A 470 -32.61 10.71 6.17
CA GLY A 470 -32.20 11.83 7.04
C GLY A 470 -33.07 12.01 8.30
N GLY A 471 -33.87 11.00 8.64
CA GLY A 471 -34.85 11.00 9.74
C GLY A 471 -36.21 10.44 9.30
N GLY A 472 -37.04 9.99 10.25
CA GLY A 472 -38.43 9.61 9.97
C GLY A 472 -38.70 8.17 9.51
N PHE A 473 -37.81 7.21 9.82
CA PHE A 473 -38.10 5.79 9.60
C PHE A 473 -39.06 5.25 10.66
N VAL A 474 -40.16 4.60 10.26
CA VAL A 474 -41.09 3.94 11.19
C VAL A 474 -40.55 2.55 11.53
N PRO A 475 -40.15 2.29 12.79
CA PRO A 475 -39.58 1.01 13.18
C PRO A 475 -40.64 -0.09 13.19
N ASN A 476 -40.24 -1.34 12.94
CA ASN A 476 -41.13 -2.50 12.93
C ASN A 476 -40.57 -3.65 13.77
N ASP A 477 -41.47 -4.40 14.41
CA ASP A 477 -41.13 -5.63 15.12
C ASP A 477 -41.13 -6.81 14.14
N ALA A 478 -40.33 -7.83 14.42
CA ALA A 478 -40.36 -9.11 13.72
C ALA A 478 -40.07 -10.25 14.68
N ARG A 479 -40.91 -11.30 14.63
CA ARG A 479 -40.72 -12.53 15.41
C ARG A 479 -40.87 -13.75 14.51
N LEU A 480 -39.81 -14.55 14.40
CA LEU A 480 -39.76 -15.80 13.64
C LEU A 480 -39.36 -16.97 14.53
#